data_AF-A0A9P0ZJL8-F1
#
_entry.id   AF-A0A9P0ZJL8-F1
#
_cell.length_a   1.000
_cell.length_b   1.000
_cell.length_c   1.000
_cell.angle_alpha   90.00
_cell.angle_beta   90.00
_cell.angle_gamma   90.00
#
_symmetry.space_group_name_H-M   'P 1'
#
loop_
_entity.id
_entity.type
_entity.pdbx_description
1 polymer ?
#
loop_
_entity_poly.entity_id
_entity_poly.type
_entity_poly.pdbx_seq_one_letter_code
_entity_poly.pdbx_strand_id
1 'polypeptide(L)'
;MSSLQRLGTTRWGSHYESILSMIEMFNATCTVLMSIACDSPNPKARIEADGVCTSVKSFDFVFGLHLMEAVMRITDFVCQALQRDNVDILSAIGFVETAKDLLQKLRNEGWDNLFEKVKQFCLQHEINVSDMMSKLMRGRKEVDMKHCEE
;
A
#
# COMPACT_ATOMS: atom_id res chain seq x y z
N MET A 1 -26.30 -1.03 19.94
CA MET A 1 -25.76 -2.37 20.24
C MET A 1 -24.66 -2.66 19.23
N SER A 2 -23.42 -2.34 19.59
CA SER A 2 -22.23 -2.64 18.80
C SER A 2 -21.83 -4.09 19.05
N SER A 3 -22.07 -4.96 18.08
CA SER A 3 -21.49 -6.31 18.10
C SER A 3 -19.98 -6.19 17.87
N LEU A 4 -19.19 -6.68 18.83
CA LEU A 4 -17.76 -6.92 18.63
C LEU A 4 -17.59 -7.82 17.39
N GLN A 5 -16.83 -7.34 16.40
CA GLN A 5 -16.43 -8.15 15.24
C GLN A 5 -15.79 -9.45 15.74
N ARG A 6 -16.27 -10.57 15.22
CA ARG A 6 -15.79 -11.92 15.54
C ARG A 6 -14.29 -12.00 15.25
N LEU A 7 -13.49 -12.43 16.23
CA LEU A 7 -12.12 -12.91 16.00
C LEU A 7 -12.18 -14.10 15.03
N GLY A 8 -12.01 -13.80 13.75
CA GLY A 8 -12.25 -14.73 12.64
C GLY A 8 -12.15 -14.08 11.26
N THR A 9 -12.19 -12.75 11.16
CA THR A 9 -11.64 -12.06 10.00
C THR A 9 -10.13 -12.24 10.04
N THR A 10 -9.55 -12.89 9.02
CA THR A 10 -8.10 -13.12 8.95
C THR A 10 -7.35 -11.80 9.15
N ARG A 11 -6.15 -11.86 9.74
CA ARG A 11 -5.27 -10.68 9.93
C ARG A 11 -5.21 -9.82 8.65
N TRP A 12 -5.22 -10.46 7.49
CA TRP A 12 -5.24 -9.84 6.16
C TRP A 12 -6.42 -8.89 5.92
N GLY A 13 -7.65 -9.24 6.33
CA GLY A 13 -8.81 -8.35 6.17
C GLY A 13 -8.66 -7.06 6.98
N SER A 14 -8.22 -7.15 8.25
CA SER A 14 -7.93 -5.95 9.06
C SER A 14 -6.81 -5.09 8.49
N HIS A 15 -5.81 -5.71 7.85
CA HIS A 15 -4.75 -4.98 7.18
C HIS A 15 -5.26 -4.27 5.92
N TYR A 16 -6.18 -4.88 5.17
CA TYR A 16 -6.76 -4.25 3.97
C TYR A 16 -7.58 -3.01 4.35
N GLU A 17 -8.46 -3.15 5.35
CA GLU A 17 -9.24 -2.02 5.89
C GLU A 17 -8.33 -0.90 6.41
N SER A 18 -7.20 -1.23 7.05
CA SER A 18 -6.24 -0.22 7.51
C SER A 18 -5.60 0.54 6.35
N ILE A 19 -5.29 -0.13 5.24
CA ILE A 19 -4.74 0.50 4.04
C ILE A 19 -5.79 1.42 3.40
N LEU A 20 -7.03 0.95 3.26
CA LEU A 20 -8.11 1.76 2.73
C LEU A 20 -8.33 3.02 3.58
N SER A 21 -8.43 2.84 4.90
CA SER A 21 -8.56 3.96 5.84
C SER A 21 -7.40 4.95 5.74
N MET A 22 -6.15 4.47 5.58
CA MET A 22 -5.00 5.36 5.40
C MET A 22 -5.06 6.15 4.09
N ILE A 23 -5.52 5.54 3.00
CA ILE A 23 -5.73 6.24 1.71
C ILE A 23 -6.83 7.30 1.85
N GLU A 24 -7.97 6.94 2.44
CA GLU A 24 -9.12 7.84 2.63
C GLU A 24 -8.80 9.01 3.57
N MET A 25 -8.08 8.73 4.66
CA MET A 25 -7.75 9.71 5.69
C MET A 25 -6.40 10.39 5.46
N PHE A 26 -5.76 10.22 4.30
CA PHE A 26 -4.38 10.66 4.05
C PHE A 26 -4.14 12.12 4.44
N ASN A 27 -5.04 13.03 4.02
CA ASN A 27 -4.96 14.45 4.37
C ASN A 27 -5.09 14.68 5.88
N ALA A 28 -6.08 14.05 6.53
CA ALA A 28 -6.28 14.19 7.97
C ALA A 28 -5.06 13.68 8.75
N THR A 29 -4.48 12.56 8.34
CA THR A 29 -3.25 12.01 8.93
C THR A 29 -2.09 12.99 8.78
N CYS A 30 -1.88 13.56 7.58
CA CYS A 30 -0.85 14.57 7.36
C CYS A 30 -1.07 15.83 8.20
N THR A 31 -2.31 16.32 8.31
CA THR A 31 -2.66 17.47 9.14
C THR A 31 -2.33 17.23 10.61
N VAL A 32 -2.69 16.06 11.15
CA VAL A 32 -2.39 15.71 12.54
C VAL A 32 -0.88 15.62 12.76
N LEU A 33 -0.14 14.94 11.87
CA LEU A 33 1.32 14.85 11.98
C LEU A 33 1.99 16.23 11.93
N MET A 34 1.55 17.12 11.03
CA MET A 34 2.05 18.49 10.96
C MET A 34 1.73 19.30 12.23
N SER A 35 0.51 19.16 12.79
CA SER A 35 0.17 19.85 14.04
C SER A 35 1.05 19.39 15.21
N ILE A 36 1.37 18.09 15.29
CA ILE A 36 2.28 17.56 16.31
C ILE A 36 3.70 18.07 16.05
N ALA A 37 4.16 18.09 14.80
CA ALA A 37 5.48 18.58 14.43
C ALA A 37 5.71 20.05 14.80
N CYS A 38 4.69 20.89 14.66
CA CYS A 38 4.77 22.32 14.98
C CYS A 38 4.52 22.61 16.46
N ASP A 39 3.45 22.05 17.04
CA ASP A 39 2.85 22.58 18.27
C ASP A 39 3.08 21.69 19.50
N SER A 40 3.67 20.51 19.34
CA SER A 40 3.84 19.59 20.48
C SER A 40 4.79 20.16 21.54
N PRO A 41 4.40 20.13 22.83
CA PRO A 41 5.27 20.55 23.93
C PRO A 41 6.46 19.59 24.12
N ASN A 42 6.39 18.38 23.57
CA ASN A 42 7.46 17.38 23.62
C ASN A 42 8.37 17.50 22.38
N PRO A 43 9.65 17.93 22.52
CA PRO A 43 10.58 18.06 21.40
C PRO A 43 10.81 16.76 20.63
N LYS A 44 10.83 15.61 21.32
CA LYS A 44 10.99 14.32 20.67
C LYS A 44 9.80 13.99 19.77
N ALA A 45 8.58 14.24 20.25
CA ALA A 45 7.37 14.03 19.47
C ALA A 45 7.32 14.92 18.22
N ARG A 46 7.84 16.16 18.30
CA ARG A 46 7.93 17.04 17.13
C ARG A 46 8.81 16.43 16.04
N ILE A 47 10.01 15.98 16.40
CA ILE A 47 10.98 15.39 15.47
C ILE A 47 10.42 14.08 14.87
N GLU A 48 9.81 13.24 15.70
CA GLU A 48 9.21 11.98 15.23
C GLU A 48 8.05 12.24 14.27
N ALA A 49 7.15 13.16 14.60
CA ALA A 49 6.00 13.49 13.75
C ALA A 49 6.43 14.12 12.41
N ASP A 50 7.45 14.99 12.41
CA ASP A 50 8.03 15.55 11.19
C ASP A 50 8.65 14.46 10.30
N GLY A 51 9.44 13.55 10.88
CA GLY A 51 10.03 12.43 10.17
C GLY A 51 8.99 11.46 9.58
N VAL A 52 7.93 11.16 10.35
CA VAL A 52 6.81 10.33 9.86
C VAL A 52 6.04 11.06 8.77
N CYS A 53 5.75 12.35 8.92
CA CYS A 53 5.07 13.15 7.90
C CYS A 53 5.85 13.16 6.59
N THR A 54 7.16 13.39 6.66
CA THR A 54 8.07 13.33 5.51
C THR A 54 8.04 11.97 4.84
N SER A 55 8.04 10.89 5.63
CA SER A 55 8.02 9.52 5.11
C SER A 55 6.68 9.18 4.44
N VAL A 56 5.56 9.53 5.06
CA VAL A 56 4.19 9.31 4.53
C VAL A 56 3.93 10.14 3.27
N LYS A 57 4.50 11.35 3.20
CA LYS A 57 4.44 12.22 2.01
C LYS A 57 5.52 11.92 0.97
N SER A 58 6.19 10.76 1.05
CA SER A 58 7.13 10.33 0.01
C SER A 58 6.41 9.55 -1.10
N PHE A 59 6.89 9.72 -2.33
CA PHE A 59 6.39 8.92 -3.46
C PHE A 59 6.52 7.41 -3.21
N ASP A 60 7.64 6.97 -2.63
CA ASP A 60 7.92 5.54 -2.41
C ASP A 60 6.90 4.93 -1.42
N PHE A 61 6.51 5.67 -0.38
CA PHE A 61 5.45 5.25 0.55
C PHE A 61 4.08 5.19 -0.13
N VAL A 62 3.68 6.25 -0.84
CA VAL A 62 2.39 6.32 -1.54
C VAL A 62 2.27 5.22 -2.61
N PHE A 63 3.34 4.99 -3.37
CA PHE A 63 3.40 3.90 -4.33
C PHE A 63 3.22 2.54 -3.65
N GLY A 64 3.95 2.30 -2.56
CA GLY A 64 3.82 1.08 -1.76
C GLY A 64 2.40 0.90 -1.21
N LEU A 65 1.79 1.97 -0.69
CA LEU A 65 0.42 1.97 -0.16
C LEU A 65 -0.60 1.55 -1.22
N HIS A 66 -0.54 2.14 -2.43
CA HIS A 66 -1.45 1.79 -3.53
C HIS A 66 -1.16 0.43 -4.15
N LEU A 67 0.10 0.00 -4.21
CA LEU A 67 0.46 -1.34 -4.65
C LEU A 67 -0.11 -2.39 -3.69
N MET A 68 0.05 -2.17 -2.39
CA MET A 68 -0.48 -3.05 -1.36
C MET A 68 -2.02 -3.08 -1.40
N GLU A 69 -2.69 -1.94 -1.59
CA GLU A 69 -4.14 -1.91 -1.82
C GLU A 69 -4.56 -2.80 -3.00
N ALA A 70 -3.89 -2.67 -4.15
CA ALA A 70 -4.24 -3.44 -5.35
C ALA A 70 -4.05 -4.95 -5.17
N VAL A 71 -2.95 -5.38 -4.55
CA VAL A 71 -2.66 -6.79 -4.25
C VAL A 71 -3.64 -7.32 -3.21
N MET A 72 -3.82 -6.58 -2.12
CA MET A 72 -4.66 -7.02 -1.00
C MET A 72 -6.13 -7.12 -1.38
N ARG A 73 -6.63 -6.22 -2.23
CA ARG A 73 -7.99 -6.31 -2.79
C ARG A 73 -8.25 -7.66 -3.48
N ILE A 74 -7.27 -8.19 -4.23
CA ILE A 74 -7.40 -9.49 -4.90
C ILE A 74 -7.37 -10.62 -3.86
N THR A 75 -6.45 -10.58 -2.90
CA THR A 75 -6.35 -11.64 -1.88
C THR A 75 -7.52 -11.63 -0.90
N ASP A 76 -8.08 -10.45 -0.61
CA ASP A 76 -9.24 -10.28 0.26
C ASP A 76 -10.50 -10.84 -0.41
N PHE A 77 -10.69 -10.59 -1.71
CA PHE A 77 -11.76 -11.24 -2.49
C PHE A 77 -11.74 -12.77 -2.34
N VAL A 78 -10.56 -13.40 -2.46
CA VAL A 78 -10.41 -14.85 -2.26
C VAL A 78 -10.71 -15.24 -0.82
N CYS A 79 -10.16 -14.51 0.15
CA CYS A 79 -10.40 -14.78 1.58
C CYS A 79 -11.90 -14.76 1.89
N GLN A 80 -12.62 -13.74 1.42
CA GLN A 80 -14.06 -13.63 1.60
C GLN A 80 -14.81 -14.73 0.85
N ALA A 81 -14.42 -15.04 -0.39
CA ALA A 81 -15.06 -16.08 -1.19
C ALA A 81 -14.95 -17.45 -0.52
N LEU A 82 -13.76 -17.82 -0.03
CA LEU A 82 -13.49 -19.10 0.61
C LEU A 82 -14.08 -19.23 2.02
N GLN A 83 -14.40 -18.12 2.68
CA GLN A 83 -15.01 -18.12 4.02
C GLN A 83 -16.54 -18.27 3.98
N ARG A 84 -17.16 -18.34 2.80
CA ARG A 84 -18.61 -18.56 2.68
C ARG A 84 -18.97 -20.00 3.04
N ASP A 85 -20.09 -20.19 3.74
CA ASP A 85 -20.53 -21.49 4.25
C ASP A 85 -20.89 -22.51 3.15
N ASN A 86 -20.98 -22.09 1.89
CA ASN A 86 -21.48 -22.88 0.76
C ASN A 86 -20.46 -23.06 -0.38
N VAL A 87 -19.17 -23.05 -0.08
CA VAL A 87 -18.10 -23.21 -1.09
C VAL A 87 -17.72 -24.67 -1.24
N ASP A 88 -17.91 -25.23 -2.44
CA ASP A 88 -17.37 -26.53 -2.81
C ASP A 88 -15.94 -26.42 -3.36
N ILE A 89 -15.25 -27.55 -3.46
CA ILE A 89 -13.84 -27.60 -3.87
C ILE A 89 -13.59 -27.09 -5.30
N LEU A 90 -14.52 -27.30 -6.23
CA LEU A 90 -14.37 -26.82 -7.60
C LEU A 90 -14.50 -25.29 -7.65
N SER A 91 -15.47 -24.75 -6.91
CA SER A 91 -15.62 -23.30 -6.74
C SER A 91 -14.38 -22.68 -6.07
N ALA A 92 -13.83 -23.32 -5.04
CA ALA A 92 -12.60 -22.87 -4.38
C ALA A 92 -11.40 -22.81 -5.33
N ILE A 93 -11.20 -23.83 -6.17
CA ILE A 93 -10.15 -23.85 -7.19
C ILE A 93 -10.36 -22.68 -8.16
N GLY A 94 -11.58 -22.47 -8.65
CA GLY A 94 -11.89 -21.37 -9.56
C GLY A 94 -11.58 -19.98 -8.98
N PHE A 95 -11.82 -19.76 -7.68
CA PHE A 95 -11.46 -18.50 -7.03
C PHE A 95 -9.94 -18.29 -6.97
N VAL A 96 -9.18 -19.34 -6.66
CA VAL A 96 -7.71 -19.27 -6.59
C VAL A 96 -7.11 -19.05 -7.98
N GLU A 97 -7.62 -19.73 -9.01
CA GLU A 97 -7.20 -19.51 -10.40
C GLU A 97 -7.49 -18.08 -10.86
N THR A 98 -8.70 -17.58 -10.59
CA THR A 98 -9.08 -16.18 -10.89
C THR A 98 -8.12 -15.19 -10.23
N ALA A 99 -7.79 -15.40 -8.96
CA ALA A 99 -6.89 -14.50 -8.23
C ALA A 99 -5.46 -14.56 -8.76
N LYS A 100 -4.98 -15.74 -9.12
CA LYS A 100 -3.68 -15.91 -9.80
C LYS A 100 -3.66 -15.12 -11.11
N ASP A 101 -4.69 -15.22 -11.94
CA ASP A 101 -4.77 -14.52 -13.22
C ASP A 101 -4.81 -12.99 -13.02
N LEU A 102 -5.58 -12.51 -12.04
CA LEU A 102 -5.62 -11.09 -11.67
C LEU A 102 -4.27 -10.57 -11.18
N LEU A 103 -3.57 -11.33 -10.34
CA LEU A 103 -2.22 -10.97 -9.86
C LEU A 103 -1.19 -10.99 -11.00
N GLN A 104 -1.27 -11.96 -11.91
CA GLN A 104 -0.41 -12.02 -13.08
C GLN A 104 -0.67 -10.82 -14.01
N LYS A 105 -1.92 -10.46 -14.23
CA LYS A 105 -2.28 -9.27 -15.00
C LYS A 105 -1.78 -8.00 -14.34
N LEU A 106 -1.97 -7.84 -13.02
CA LEU A 106 -1.44 -6.72 -12.25
C LEU A 106 0.08 -6.60 -12.41
N ARG A 107 0.80 -7.73 -12.37
CA ARG A 107 2.26 -7.76 -12.51
C ARG A 107 2.74 -7.42 -13.92
N ASN A 108 2.11 -7.98 -14.95
CA ASN A 108 2.61 -7.90 -16.33
C ASN A 108 2.10 -6.65 -17.07
N GLU A 109 0.88 -6.20 -16.77
CA GLU A 109 0.18 -5.14 -17.50
C GLU A 109 -0.28 -3.99 -16.58
N GLY A 110 -0.26 -4.20 -15.25
CA GLY A 110 -0.84 -3.25 -14.29
C GLY A 110 0.03 -2.03 -13.97
N TRP A 111 1.29 -2.00 -14.43
CA TRP A 111 2.25 -0.94 -14.12
C TRP A 111 1.72 0.45 -14.49
N ASP A 112 1.34 0.66 -15.75
CA ASP A 112 0.96 1.99 -16.24
C ASP A 112 -0.29 2.52 -15.52
N ASN A 113 -1.27 1.65 -15.28
CA ASN A 113 -2.49 2.02 -14.57
C ASN A 113 -2.22 2.35 -13.09
N LEU A 114 -1.43 1.53 -12.39
CA LEU A 114 -1.04 1.79 -11.01
C LEU A 114 -0.23 3.09 -10.90
N PHE A 115 0.75 3.27 -11.79
CA PHE A 115 1.59 4.45 -11.81
C PHE A 115 0.79 5.72 -12.09
N GLU A 116 -0.16 5.69 -13.02
CA GLU A 116 -1.08 6.82 -13.26
C GLU A 116 -1.94 7.12 -12.03
N LYS A 117 -2.52 6.09 -11.38
CA LYS A 117 -3.29 6.26 -10.13
C LYS A 117 -2.45 6.94 -9.05
N VAL A 118 -1.21 6.48 -8.85
CA VAL A 118 -0.27 7.03 -7.87
C VAL A 118 0.12 8.47 -8.21
N LYS A 119 0.40 8.78 -9.48
CA LYS A 119 0.70 10.16 -9.92
C LYS A 119 -0.45 11.11 -9.63
N GLN A 120 -1.68 10.71 -9.95
CA GLN A 120 -2.87 11.53 -9.68
C GLN A 120 -3.03 11.78 -8.17
N PHE A 121 -2.86 10.73 -7.36
CA PHE A 121 -2.89 10.88 -5.90
C PHE A 121 -1.79 11.84 -5.41
N CYS A 122 -0.55 11.68 -5.87
CA CYS A 122 0.54 12.59 -5.51
C CYS A 122 0.25 14.04 -5.90
N LEU A 123 -0.29 14.29 -7.10
CA LEU A 123 -0.68 15.63 -7.54
C LEU A 123 -1.76 16.24 -6.65
N GLN A 124 -2.78 15.45 -6.27
CA GLN A 124 -3.85 15.89 -5.38
C GLN A 124 -3.36 16.25 -3.97
N HIS A 125 -2.29 15.62 -3.50
CA HIS A 125 -1.74 15.79 -2.16
C HIS A 125 -0.43 16.58 -2.11
N GLU A 126 -0.06 17.25 -3.21
CA GLU A 126 1.16 18.07 -3.34
C GLU A 126 2.45 17.29 -3.01
N ILE A 127 2.50 16.02 -3.39
CA ILE A 127 3.65 15.14 -3.20
C ILE A 127 4.52 15.17 -4.46
N ASN A 128 5.82 15.37 -4.28
CA ASN A 128 6.77 15.32 -5.37
C ASN A 128 6.85 13.90 -5.95
N VAL A 129 6.53 13.76 -7.22
CA VAL A 129 6.65 12.48 -7.94
C VAL A 129 8.12 12.25 -8.29
N SER A 130 8.74 11.30 -7.59
CA SER A 130 10.06 10.82 -7.95
C SER A 130 9.99 10.02 -9.25
N ASP A 131 10.93 10.23 -10.17
CA ASP A 131 11.14 9.31 -11.29
C ASP A 131 11.75 7.99 -10.76
N MET A 132 10.89 7.02 -10.43
CA MET A 132 11.31 5.73 -9.90
C MET A 132 12.19 4.95 -10.89
N MET A 133 12.04 5.17 -12.20
CA MET A 133 12.85 4.53 -13.23
C MET A 133 14.31 4.98 -13.14
N SER A 134 14.54 6.26 -12.87
CA SER A 134 15.89 6.78 -12.63
C SER A 134 16.57 6.14 -11.41
N LYS A 135 15.81 5.87 -10.34
CA LYS A 135 16.30 5.19 -9.11
C LYS A 135 16.60 3.71 -9.35
N LEU A 136 15.74 2.98 -10.07
CA LEU A 136 15.95 1.56 -10.40
C LEU A 136 17.18 1.36 -11.30
N MET A 137 17.36 2.24 -12.29
CA MET A 137 18.52 2.22 -13.19
C MET A 137 19.81 2.54 -12.44
N ARG A 138 19.76 3.40 -11.41
CA ARG A 138 20.91 3.68 -10.52
C ARG A 138 21.27 2.46 -9.66
N GLY A 139 20.26 1.79 -9.08
CA GLY A 139 20.48 0.58 -8.28
C GLY A 139 21.06 -0.59 -9.09
N ARG A 140 20.61 -0.79 -10.35
CA ARG A 140 21.22 -1.79 -11.24
C ARG A 140 22.70 -1.51 -11.52
N LYS A 141 23.06 -0.26 -11.79
CA LYS A 141 24.45 0.14 -12.01
C LYS A 141 25.33 -0.10 -10.78
N GLU A 142 24.80 0.13 -9.58
CA GLU A 142 25.53 -0.12 -8.32
C GLU A 142 25.70 -1.63 -8.01
N VAL A 143 24.73 -2.47 -8.37
CA VAL A 143 24.85 -3.94 -8.25
C VAL A 143 25.84 -4.50 -9.26
N ASP A 144 25.79 -4.04 -10.51
CA ASP A 144 26.75 -4.44 -11.55
C ASP A 144 28.18 -4.00 -11.19
N MET A 145 28.34 -2.82 -10.56
CA MET A 145 29.66 -2.32 -10.13
C MET A 145 30.25 -3.15 -8.98
N LYS A 146 29.42 -3.68 -8.08
CA LYS A 146 29.87 -4.59 -7.00
C LYS A 146 30.21 -6.00 -7.49
N HIS A 147 29.60 -6.45 -8.58
CA HIS A 147 29.89 -7.77 -9.19
C HIS A 147 31.19 -7.78 -10.00
N CYS A 148 31.82 -6.62 -10.23
CA CYS A 148 33.13 -6.50 -10.87
C CYS A 148 34.30 -6.34 -9.87
N GLU A 149 34.03 -6.24 -8.56
CA GLU A 149 35.04 -6.06 -7.52
C GLU A 149 35.29 -7.34 -6.68
N GLU A 150 34.69 -8.48 -7.04
CA GLU A 150 34.99 -9.84 -6.52
C GLU A 150 35.63 -10.71 -7.61
#